data_AF-A0AA86Q9K4-F1
#
_entry.id   AF-A0AA86Q9K4-F1
#
_cell.length_a   1.000
_cell.length_b   1.000
_cell.length_c   1.000
_cell.angle_alpha   90.00
_cell.angle_beta   90.00
_cell.angle_gamma   90.00
#
_symmetry.space_group_name_H-M   'P 1'
#
loop_
_entity.id
_entity.type
_entity.pdbx_description
1 polymer ?
#
loop_
_entity_poly.entity_id
_entity_poly.type
_entity_poly.pdbx_seq_one_letter_code
_entity_poly.pdbx_strand_id
1 'polypeptide(L)'
;MKYLANLVTFQVKAGQLKDISPIKHLINLKYLNLANNQISYINPLKYLKNLNSLNLNNNKIIDIRALKHLINLTNLTLYENKIVHINGIQRLIKLEYLGLAGNPILDLTIAWDLPNYHEQQRKSKILIWRLQFQLIVKQLFH
;
A
#
# COMPACT_ATOMS: atom_id res chain seq x y z
N MET A 1 -27.77 0.69 -2.72
CA MET A 1 -26.45 1.22 -3.18
C MET A 1 -26.48 2.67 -3.68
N LYS A 2 -27.61 3.23 -4.13
CA LYS A 2 -27.70 4.62 -4.66
C LYS A 2 -27.22 5.71 -3.67
N TYR A 3 -27.40 5.49 -2.36
CA TYR A 3 -27.01 6.45 -1.30
C TYR A 3 -25.53 6.41 -0.91
N LEU A 4 -24.76 5.42 -1.35
CA LEU A 4 -23.33 5.30 -1.01
C LEU A 4 -22.41 5.86 -2.11
N ALA A 5 -22.96 6.21 -3.28
CA ALA A 5 -22.20 6.67 -4.44
C ALA A 5 -21.47 7.99 -4.21
N ASN A 6 -21.86 8.79 -3.20
CA ASN A 6 -21.24 10.08 -2.88
C ASN A 6 -20.30 10.01 -1.68
N LEU A 7 -19.99 8.80 -1.18
CA LEU A 7 -19.04 8.67 -0.08
C LEU A 7 -17.64 9.06 -0.54
N VAL A 8 -17.06 10.01 0.18
CA VAL A 8 -15.67 10.46 0.03
C VAL A 8 -14.73 9.68 0.95
N THR A 9 -15.25 9.26 2.10
CA THR A 9 -14.52 8.49 3.12
C THR A 9 -15.30 7.23 3.47
N PHE A 10 -14.62 6.09 3.53
CA PHE A 10 -15.19 4.82 4.00
C PHE A 10 -14.22 4.14 4.95
N GLN A 11 -14.72 3.71 6.11
CA GLN A 11 -13.91 3.05 7.13
C GLN A 11 -14.66 1.82 7.65
N VAL A 12 -13.96 0.69 7.70
CA VAL A 12 -14.41 -0.47 8.46
C VAL A 12 -13.32 -0.78 9.48
N LYS A 13 -13.60 -0.51 10.75
CA LYS A 13 -12.68 -0.86 11.85
C LYS A 13 -12.88 -2.33 12.21
N ALA A 14 -11.75 -3.01 12.45
CA ALA A 14 -11.60 -4.18 13.30
C ALA A 14 -12.75 -5.20 13.20
N GLY A 15 -12.59 -6.18 12.33
CA GLY A 15 -13.57 -7.24 12.14
C GLY A 15 -13.05 -8.36 11.26
N GLN A 16 -13.77 -9.48 11.22
CA GLN A 16 -13.42 -10.60 10.35
C GLN A 16 -13.72 -10.33 8.86
N LEU A 17 -13.66 -9.07 8.40
CA LEU A 17 -13.95 -8.70 7.02
C LEU A 17 -12.93 -9.38 6.10
N LYS A 18 -13.45 -10.16 5.15
CA LYS A 18 -12.66 -10.88 4.15
C LYS A 18 -12.99 -10.41 2.73
N ASP A 19 -14.27 -10.15 2.48
CA ASP A 19 -14.77 -9.74 1.18
C ASP A 19 -15.04 -8.24 1.14
N ILE A 20 -14.40 -7.57 0.18
CA ILE A 20 -14.59 -6.15 -0.11
C ILE A 20 -15.24 -5.92 -1.47
N SER A 21 -15.71 -6.96 -2.15
CA SER A 21 -16.39 -6.86 -3.46
C SER A 21 -17.48 -5.79 -3.54
N PRO A 22 -18.28 -5.53 -2.48
CA PRO A 22 -19.29 -4.46 -2.51
C PRO A 22 -18.73 -3.05 -2.73
N ILE A 23 -17.47 -2.78 -2.36
CA ILE A 23 -16.90 -1.41 -2.44
C ILE A 23 -16.61 -0.98 -3.88
N LYS A 24 -16.62 -1.90 -4.86
CA LYS A 24 -16.31 -1.61 -6.27
C LYS A 24 -17.18 -0.49 -6.88
N HIS A 25 -18.35 -0.23 -6.29
CA HIS A 25 -19.29 0.79 -6.73
C HIS A 25 -19.06 2.17 -6.09
N LEU A 26 -18.18 2.28 -5.10
CA LEU A 26 -17.90 3.51 -4.37
C LEU A 26 -16.84 4.36 -5.07
N ILE A 27 -17.02 4.59 -6.38
CA ILE A 27 -16.00 5.16 -7.29
C ILE A 27 -15.56 6.59 -6.93
N ASN A 28 -16.30 7.29 -6.08
CA ASN A 28 -16.00 8.65 -5.63
C ASN A 28 -15.19 8.70 -4.33
N LEU A 29 -14.82 7.53 -3.77
CA LEU A 29 -13.98 7.49 -2.56
C LEU A 29 -12.62 8.13 -2.80
N LYS A 30 -12.22 8.99 -1.86
CA LYS A 30 -10.88 9.58 -1.74
C LYS A 30 -10.07 8.98 -0.60
N TYR A 31 -10.75 8.54 0.46
CA TYR A 31 -10.11 7.99 1.65
C TYR A 31 -10.74 6.64 2.03
N LEU A 32 -9.92 5.60 2.12
CA LEU A 32 -10.36 4.25 2.46
C LEU A 32 -9.50 3.67 3.58
N ASN A 33 -10.13 3.31 4.70
CA ASN A 33 -9.48 2.61 5.80
C ASN A 33 -10.12 1.24 6.02
N LEU A 34 -9.34 0.18 5.79
CA LEU A 34 -9.71 -1.21 5.97
C LEU A 34 -8.71 -1.94 6.87
N ALA A 35 -8.00 -1.21 7.74
CA ALA A 35 -7.02 -1.78 8.64
C ALA A 35 -7.63 -2.75 9.65
N ASN A 36 -6.83 -3.72 10.09
CA ASN A 36 -7.17 -4.72 11.11
C ASN A 36 -8.35 -5.61 10.69
N ASN A 37 -8.25 -6.22 9.51
CA ASN A 37 -9.25 -7.14 8.98
C ASN A 37 -8.57 -8.45 8.53
N GLN A 38 -9.29 -9.31 7.80
CA GLN A 38 -8.78 -10.57 7.25
C GLN A 38 -8.77 -10.58 5.73
N ILE A 39 -8.61 -9.41 5.10
CA ILE A 39 -8.65 -9.25 3.66
C ILE A 39 -7.39 -9.86 3.05
N SER A 40 -7.55 -10.77 2.10
CA SER A 40 -6.46 -11.31 1.29
C SER A 40 -6.58 -10.93 -0.19
N TYR A 41 -7.80 -10.62 -0.65
CA TYR A 41 -8.11 -10.33 -2.05
C TYR A 41 -8.58 -8.88 -2.22
N ILE A 42 -7.79 -8.09 -2.94
CA ILE A 42 -8.02 -6.64 -3.09
C ILE A 42 -8.31 -6.18 -4.52
N ASN A 43 -8.59 -7.10 -5.46
CA ASN A 43 -8.95 -6.74 -6.84
C ASN A 43 -10.13 -5.76 -6.97
N PRO A 44 -11.15 -5.73 -6.09
CA PRO A 44 -12.20 -4.72 -6.15
C PRO A 44 -11.68 -3.27 -6.05
N LEU A 45 -10.49 -3.04 -5.48
CA LEU A 45 -9.91 -1.71 -5.39
C LEU A 45 -9.58 -1.08 -6.75
N LYS A 46 -9.37 -1.88 -7.81
CA LYS A 46 -9.00 -1.36 -9.14
C LYS A 46 -10.00 -0.35 -9.73
N TYR A 47 -11.24 -0.34 -9.23
CA TYR A 47 -12.30 0.56 -9.65
C TYR A 47 -12.27 1.92 -8.95
N LEU A 48 -11.54 2.05 -7.84
CA LEU A 48 -11.54 3.23 -6.97
C LEU A 48 -10.47 4.26 -7.37
N LYS A 49 -10.46 4.66 -8.64
CA LYS A 49 -9.40 5.50 -9.25
C LYS A 49 -9.22 6.89 -8.62
N ASN A 50 -10.19 7.34 -7.83
CA ASN A 50 -10.17 8.63 -7.14
C ASN A 50 -9.56 8.58 -5.74
N LEU A 51 -9.09 7.41 -5.28
CA LEU A 51 -8.45 7.28 -3.97
C LEU A 51 -7.15 8.10 -3.90
N ASN A 52 -7.04 8.88 -2.84
CA ASN A 52 -5.83 9.61 -2.44
C ASN A 52 -5.11 8.91 -1.27
N SER A 53 -5.88 8.35 -0.33
CA SER A 53 -5.31 7.66 0.84
C SER A 53 -5.95 6.29 1.04
N LEU A 54 -5.10 5.29 1.25
CA LEU A 54 -5.49 3.89 1.44
C LEU A 54 -4.72 3.26 2.61
N ASN A 55 -5.46 2.81 3.61
CA ASN A 55 -4.93 2.06 4.73
C ASN A 55 -5.44 0.60 4.71
N LEU A 56 -4.51 -0.33 4.55
CA LEU A 56 -4.72 -1.79 4.51
C LEU A 56 -3.87 -2.53 5.55
N ASN A 57 -3.40 -1.84 6.59
CA ASN A 57 -2.54 -2.43 7.61
C ASN A 57 -3.20 -3.64 8.30
N ASN A 58 -2.40 -4.58 8.80
CA ASN A 58 -2.86 -5.75 9.56
C ASN A 58 -3.96 -6.51 8.80
N ASN A 59 -3.60 -7.05 7.63
CA ASN A 59 -4.47 -7.88 6.81
C ASN A 59 -3.70 -9.15 6.36
N LYS A 60 -4.22 -9.89 5.37
CA LYS A 60 -3.62 -11.13 4.85
C LYS A 60 -3.26 -10.99 3.37
N ILE A 61 -2.93 -9.78 2.91
CA ILE A 61 -2.71 -9.46 1.50
C ILE A 61 -1.36 -10.01 1.06
N ILE A 62 -1.34 -10.69 -0.09
CA ILE A 62 -0.13 -11.23 -0.72
C ILE A 62 0.15 -10.52 -2.06
N ASP A 63 -0.90 -10.29 -2.84
CA ASP A 63 -0.84 -9.69 -4.18
C ASP A 63 -1.42 -8.28 -4.18
N ILE A 64 -0.58 -7.31 -4.60
CA ILE A 64 -0.95 -5.90 -4.68
C ILE A 64 -1.06 -5.36 -6.11
N ARG A 65 -1.06 -6.23 -7.14
CA ARG A 65 -1.16 -5.81 -8.56
C ARG A 65 -2.41 -4.99 -8.87
N ALA A 66 -3.47 -5.14 -8.08
CA ALA A 66 -4.68 -4.34 -8.19
C ALA A 66 -4.43 -2.83 -7.98
N LEU A 67 -3.40 -2.47 -7.20
CA LEU A 67 -3.09 -1.08 -6.85
C LEU A 67 -2.58 -0.26 -8.05
N LYS A 68 -2.11 -0.88 -9.13
CA LYS A 68 -1.56 -0.20 -10.32
C LYS A 68 -2.53 0.77 -11.00
N HIS A 69 -3.83 0.66 -10.69
CA HIS A 69 -4.89 1.49 -11.23
C HIS A 69 -5.18 2.73 -10.37
N LEU A 70 -4.64 2.80 -9.14
CA LEU A 70 -4.91 3.85 -8.17
C LEU A 70 -3.92 5.02 -8.30
N ILE A 71 -3.78 5.54 -9.52
CA ILE A 71 -2.75 6.53 -9.91
C ILE A 71 -2.80 7.86 -9.14
N ASN A 72 -3.86 8.11 -8.38
CA ASN A 72 -4.05 9.30 -7.55
C ASN A 72 -3.66 9.13 -6.08
N LEU A 73 -3.16 7.94 -5.69
CA LEU A 73 -2.71 7.70 -4.32
C LEU A 73 -1.48 8.56 -3.99
N THR A 74 -1.59 9.27 -2.89
CA THR A 74 -0.50 10.01 -2.23
C THR A 74 -0.03 9.28 -0.98
N ASN A 75 -0.91 8.54 -0.31
CA ASN A 75 -0.61 7.82 0.93
C ASN A 75 -1.10 6.38 0.86
N LEU A 76 -0.19 5.42 1.05
CA LEU A 76 -0.49 3.99 1.05
C LEU A 76 0.18 3.31 2.25
N THR A 77 -0.61 2.64 3.09
CA THR A 77 -0.07 1.83 4.19
C THR A 77 -0.55 0.39 4.07
N LEU A 78 0.41 -0.53 4.06
CA LEU A 78 0.27 -1.98 3.90
C LEU A 78 1.03 -2.73 5.01
N TYR A 79 1.24 -2.09 6.17
CA TYR A 79 1.98 -2.69 7.28
C TYR A 79 1.38 -4.03 7.71
N GLU A 80 2.22 -4.97 8.17
CA GLU A 80 1.76 -6.24 8.74
C GLU A 80 0.81 -7.00 7.79
N ASN A 81 1.34 -7.37 6.63
CA ASN A 81 0.66 -8.18 5.61
C ASN A 81 1.57 -9.35 5.19
N LYS A 82 1.27 -10.01 4.08
CA LYS A 82 2.02 -11.16 3.56
C LYS A 82 2.59 -10.89 2.17
N ILE A 83 2.92 -9.63 1.89
CA ILE A 83 3.39 -9.19 0.57
C ILE A 83 4.83 -9.64 0.37
N VAL A 84 5.07 -10.39 -0.70
CA VAL A 84 6.41 -10.87 -1.09
C VAL A 84 7.01 -10.02 -2.21
N HIS A 85 6.15 -9.48 -3.09
CA HIS A 85 6.54 -8.67 -4.23
C HIS A 85 5.77 -7.35 -4.28
N ILE A 86 6.47 -6.26 -4.60
CA ILE A 86 5.89 -4.92 -4.71
C ILE A 86 5.35 -4.61 -6.12
N ASN A 87 5.09 -5.63 -6.92
CA ASN A 87 4.48 -5.47 -8.24
C ASN A 87 3.06 -4.91 -8.11
N GLY A 88 2.85 -3.70 -8.60
CA GLY A 88 1.57 -2.99 -8.50
C GLY A 88 1.71 -1.53 -8.06
N ILE A 89 2.84 -1.14 -7.47
CA ILE A 89 3.05 0.24 -7.02
C ILE A 89 3.95 1.09 -7.93
N GLN A 90 4.56 0.51 -8.97
CA GLN A 90 5.49 1.21 -9.88
C GLN A 90 4.86 2.40 -10.61
N ARG A 91 3.53 2.39 -10.82
CA ARG A 91 2.80 3.45 -11.52
C ARG A 91 2.21 4.51 -10.59
N LEU A 92 2.43 4.40 -9.28
CA LEU A 92 1.90 5.31 -8.27
C LEU A 92 2.82 6.53 -8.13
N ILE A 93 2.98 7.29 -9.22
CA ILE A 93 3.95 8.39 -9.30
C ILE A 93 3.67 9.56 -8.33
N LYS A 94 2.43 9.66 -7.84
CA LYS A 94 2.01 10.67 -6.86
C LYS A 94 2.23 10.23 -5.42
N LEU A 95 2.79 9.04 -5.18
CA LEU A 95 2.93 8.49 -3.85
C LEU A 95 4.01 9.25 -3.06
N GLU A 96 3.57 9.90 -1.99
CA GLU A 96 4.41 10.66 -1.06
C GLU A 96 4.79 9.80 0.15
N TYR A 97 3.92 8.86 0.52
CA TYR A 97 4.12 7.98 1.68
C TYR A 97 3.75 6.53 1.38
N LEU A 98 4.68 5.63 1.69
CA LEU A 98 4.54 4.19 1.54
C LEU A 98 4.97 3.46 2.81
N GLY A 99 4.03 2.74 3.42
CA GLY A 99 4.29 1.87 4.57
C GLY A 99 4.24 0.40 4.19
N LEU A 100 5.38 -0.30 4.29
CA LEU A 100 5.50 -1.73 3.94
C LEU A 100 6.10 -2.62 5.05
N ALA A 101 6.46 -2.06 6.21
CA ALA A 101 7.06 -2.85 7.29
C ALA A 101 6.14 -3.99 7.76
N GLY A 102 6.73 -5.09 8.27
CA GLY A 102 5.96 -6.28 8.64
C GLY A 102 5.46 -7.08 7.44
N ASN A 103 6.15 -7.01 6.29
CA ASN A 103 5.89 -7.87 5.14
C ASN A 103 7.14 -8.70 4.79
N PRO A 104 6.98 -9.96 4.34
CA PRO A 104 8.08 -10.83 3.92
C PRO A 104 8.56 -10.50 2.49
N ILE A 105 8.98 -9.25 2.24
CA ILE A 105 9.43 -8.81 0.91
C ILE A 105 10.80 -9.43 0.60
N LEU A 106 10.87 -10.24 -0.46
CA LEU A 106 12.06 -11.03 -0.80
C LEU A 106 13.06 -10.27 -1.68
N ASP A 107 12.57 -9.32 -2.48
CA ASP A 107 13.38 -8.60 -3.46
C ASP A 107 13.19 -7.09 -3.30
N LEU A 108 14.25 -6.43 -2.87
CA LEU A 108 14.33 -4.99 -2.65
C LEU A 108 15.00 -4.26 -3.81
N THR A 109 15.48 -4.94 -4.84
CA THR A 109 16.12 -4.31 -6.01
C THR A 109 15.13 -3.41 -6.77
N ILE A 110 13.86 -3.80 -6.82
CA ILE A 110 12.75 -3.04 -7.43
C ILE A 110 12.44 -1.75 -6.63
N ALA A 111 12.91 -1.64 -5.38
CA ALA A 111 12.66 -0.45 -4.56
C ALA A 111 13.39 0.80 -5.08
N TRP A 112 14.48 0.62 -5.82
CA TRP A 112 15.22 1.73 -6.45
C TRP A 112 14.41 2.41 -7.57
N ASP A 113 13.51 1.66 -8.21
CA ASP A 113 12.62 2.14 -9.27
C ASP A 113 11.33 2.76 -8.73
N LEU A 114 11.17 2.87 -7.41
CA LEU A 114 9.97 3.46 -6.83
C LEU A 114 9.93 4.98 -7.05
N PRO A 115 8.76 5.53 -7.43
CA PRO A 115 8.59 6.97 -7.48
C PRO A 115 8.94 7.58 -6.12
N ASN A 116 9.83 8.57 -6.12
CA ASN A 116 10.24 9.34 -4.95
C ASN A 116 11.10 8.57 -3.92
N TYR A 117 11.81 7.49 -4.31
CA TYR A 117 12.73 6.73 -3.44
C TYR A 117 13.65 7.64 -2.59
N HIS A 118 14.31 8.63 -3.21
CA HIS A 118 15.22 9.54 -2.51
C HIS A 118 14.53 10.52 -1.55
N GLU A 119 13.28 10.90 -1.83
CA GLU A 119 12.52 11.82 -0.98
C GLU A 119 11.92 11.10 0.24
N GLN A 120 11.49 9.85 0.07
CA GLN A 120 10.97 9.01 1.16
C GLN A 120 12.05 8.67 2.21
N GLN A 121 13.31 8.48 1.78
CA GLN A 121 14.46 8.31 2.69
C GLN A 121 14.73 9.56 3.54
N ARG A 122 14.45 10.76 3.02
CA ARG A 122 14.68 12.03 3.74
C ARG A 122 13.58 12.37 4.74
N LYS A 123 12.32 12.00 4.49
CA LYS A 123 11.16 12.44 5.28
C LYS A 123 10.70 11.46 6.37
N SER A 124 11.09 10.19 6.34
CA SER A 124 10.55 9.23 7.32
C SER A 124 11.49 8.07 7.63
N LYS A 125 11.54 7.72 8.92
CA LYS A 125 12.06 6.48 9.52
C LYS A 125 11.67 5.22 8.73
N ILE A 126 12.34 4.91 7.65
CA ILE A 126 12.25 3.57 7.08
C ILE A 126 13.23 2.70 7.86
N LEU A 127 12.71 1.97 8.85
CA LEU A 127 13.49 1.10 9.74
C LEU A 127 14.14 -0.08 9.00
N ILE A 128 13.69 -0.40 7.77
CA ILE A 128 14.24 -1.48 6.95
C ILE A 128 15.65 -1.11 6.41
N TRP A 129 15.89 0.15 6.07
CA TRP A 129 17.11 0.53 5.32
C TRP A 129 18.31 0.87 6.19
N ARG A 130 18.14 1.09 7.50
CA ARG A 130 19.26 1.45 8.38
C ARG A 130 20.22 0.27 8.63
N LEU A 131 19.73 -0.98 8.57
CA LEU A 131 20.55 -2.18 8.74
C LEU A 131 21.21 -2.63 7.42
N GLN A 132 20.48 -2.62 6.30
CA GLN A 132 21.06 -3.02 5.00
C GLN A 132 22.07 -2.00 4.46
N PHE A 133 21.88 -0.70 4.70
CA PHE A 133 22.86 0.31 4.30
C PHE A 133 24.19 0.15 5.05
N GLN A 134 24.16 -0.21 6.34
CA GLN A 134 25.39 -0.50 7.11
C GLN A 134 26.08 -1.79 6.68
N LEU A 135 25.33 -2.83 6.28
CA LEU A 135 25.87 -4.10 5.80
C LEU A 135 26.52 -3.97 4.42
N ILE A 136 25.91 -3.22 3.49
CA ILE A 136 26.44 -3.00 2.14
C ILE A 136 27.66 -2.07 2.17
N VAL A 137 27.66 -1.02 3.00
CA VAL A 137 28.84 -0.15 3.18
C VAL A 137 29.99 -0.93 3.83
N LYS A 138 29.74 -1.87 4.75
CA LYS A 138 30.80 -2.73 5.30
C LYS A 138 31.40 -3.73 4.30
N GLN A 139 30.65 -4.18 3.30
CA GLN A 139 31.13 -5.12 2.28
C GLN A 139 31.83 -4.44 1.09
N LEU A 140 31.61 -3.15 0.87
CA LEU A 140 32.22 -2.39 -0.23
C LEU A 140 33.47 -1.60 0.17
N PHE A 141 33.71 -1.41 1.47
CA PHE A 141 34.85 -0.63 1.99
C PHE A 141 35.79 -1.44 2.89
N HIS A 142 35.75 -2.78 2.83
CA HIS A 142 36.75 -3.69 3.39
C HIS A 142 37.15 -4.73 2.35
#